data_AF-A0A6I9N2K9-F1
#
_entry.id   AF-A0A6I9N2K9-F1
#
_cell.length_a   1.000
_cell.length_b   1.000
_cell.length_c   1.000
_cell.angle_alpha   90.00
_cell.angle_beta   90.00
_cell.angle_gamma   90.00
#
_symmetry.space_group_name_H-M   'P 1'
#
loop_
_entity.id
_entity.type
_entity.pdbx_description
1 polymer ?
#
loop_
_entity_poly.entity_id
_entity_poly.type
_entity_poly.pdbx_seq_one_letter_code
_entity_poly.pdbx_strand_id
1 'polypeptide(L)'
;AKRVNQHDICSEIVPNDFSSKLFFDPGTYRCLENCGSVALNVVRRGGDPGNTVCVDYRTEDGTANAGSDYRFTEGTIVFKPGETEKEIRIEIIDDDIFEEDEHFLVHLSNVRVISPGGNNHVDALAGLGLPCSATVTVFDDDHAGIFTFEEPQVTISESVGMME
;
A
#
# COMPACT_ATOMS: atom_id res chain seq x y z
N ALA A 1 -9.98 -23.30 28.96
CA ALA A 1 -9.55 -22.02 28.36
C ALA A 1 -9.30 -22.25 26.87
N LYS A 2 -10.17 -21.72 26.01
CA LYS A 2 -10.02 -21.83 24.55
C LYS A 2 -9.67 -20.44 24.04
N ARG A 3 -8.40 -20.23 23.69
CA ARG A 3 -7.93 -19.04 22.95
C ARG A 3 -8.60 -19.06 21.58
N VAL A 4 -9.29 -17.99 21.22
CA VAL A 4 -9.75 -17.74 19.85
C VAL A 4 -8.77 -16.75 19.24
N ASN A 5 -8.16 -17.17 18.14
CA ASN A 5 -7.21 -16.39 17.35
C ASN A 5 -7.90 -15.15 16.79
N GLN A 6 -7.21 -14.02 16.86
CA GLN A 6 -7.65 -12.74 16.34
C GLN A 6 -7.25 -12.58 14.87
N HIS A 7 -7.68 -13.51 14.02
CA HIS A 7 -7.65 -13.37 12.57
C HIS A 7 -8.99 -13.95 12.07
N ASP A 8 -9.62 -13.25 11.13
CA ASP A 8 -10.96 -13.52 10.57
C ASP A 8 -12.17 -12.93 11.32
N ILE A 9 -12.24 -11.59 11.35
CA ILE A 9 -13.56 -10.92 11.17
C ILE A 9 -13.66 -10.57 9.68
N CYS A 10 -13.95 -11.61 8.89
CA CYS A 10 -14.36 -11.46 7.51
C CYS A 10 -15.71 -10.73 7.52
N SER A 11 -15.70 -9.42 7.24
CA SER A 11 -16.93 -8.72 6.91
C SER A 11 -17.31 -9.14 5.49
N GLU A 12 -17.99 -10.29 5.38
CA GLU A 12 -18.72 -10.63 4.17
C GLU A 12 -19.59 -9.43 3.81
N ILE A 13 -19.41 -8.89 2.59
CA ILE A 13 -20.20 -7.77 2.09
C ILE A 13 -21.64 -8.29 1.97
N VAL A 14 -22.45 -8.02 2.98
CA VAL A 14 -23.89 -8.26 2.91
C VAL A 14 -24.41 -7.41 1.76
N PRO A 15 -25.09 -7.98 0.74
CA PRO A 15 -25.47 -7.28 -0.50
C PRO A 15 -26.51 -6.16 -0.32
N ASN A 16 -26.75 -5.72 0.91
CA ASN A 16 -27.64 -4.62 1.27
C ASN A 16 -26.99 -3.66 2.28
N ASP A 17 -25.66 -3.70 2.41
CA ASP A 17 -24.92 -2.78 3.28
C ASP A 17 -24.79 -1.43 2.56
N PHE A 18 -25.69 -0.50 2.86
CA PHE A 18 -25.64 0.89 2.40
C PHE A 18 -24.55 1.71 3.13
N SER A 19 -23.60 1.08 3.83
CA SER A 19 -22.47 1.79 4.43
C SER A 19 -21.33 2.04 3.43
N SER A 20 -20.58 3.12 3.62
CA SER A 20 -19.34 3.37 2.88
C SER A 20 -18.23 2.46 3.41
N LYS A 21 -17.57 1.69 2.54
CA LYS A 21 -16.39 0.88 2.88
C LYS A 21 -15.12 1.55 2.36
N LEU A 22 -14.10 1.65 3.21
CA LEU A 22 -12.78 2.17 2.84
C LEU A 22 -11.72 1.08 2.93
N PHE A 23 -10.97 0.87 1.85
CA PHE A 23 -9.97 -0.19 1.73
C PHE A 23 -8.88 0.21 0.74
N PHE A 24 -7.75 -0.49 0.78
CA PHE A 24 -6.70 -0.33 -0.22
C PHE A 24 -7.03 -1.12 -1.49
N ASP A 25 -6.76 -0.52 -2.66
CA ASP A 25 -6.90 -1.20 -3.95
C ASP A 25 -5.81 -0.71 -4.92
N PRO A 26 -4.75 -1.50 -5.19
CA PRO A 26 -4.51 -2.86 -4.68
C PRO A 26 -4.15 -2.88 -3.19
N GLY A 27 -4.11 -4.09 -2.58
CA GLY A 27 -3.63 -4.31 -1.21
C GLY A 27 -2.12 -4.56 -1.08
N THR A 28 -1.39 -4.59 -2.19
CA THR A 28 0.06 -4.85 -2.22
C THR A 28 0.72 -3.92 -3.22
N TYR A 29 1.83 -3.33 -2.82
CA TYR A 29 2.62 -2.37 -3.58
C TYR A 29 4.08 -2.80 -3.61
N ARG A 30 4.77 -2.38 -4.66
CA ARG A 30 6.19 -2.69 -4.91
C ARG A 30 6.87 -1.44 -5.42
N CYS A 31 8.03 -1.11 -4.89
CA CYS A 31 8.83 0.03 -5.34
C CYS A 31 10.31 -0.30 -5.23
N LEU A 32 11.13 0.33 -6.08
CA LEU A 32 12.57 0.38 -5.86
C LEU A 32 12.86 1.33 -4.70
N GLU A 33 13.97 1.10 -4.02
CA GLU A 33 14.47 1.97 -2.95
C GLU A 33 14.67 3.42 -3.46
N ASN A 34 15.31 3.57 -4.62
CA ASN A 34 15.54 4.86 -5.27
C ASN A 34 14.29 5.58 -5.84
N CYS A 35 13.07 5.07 -5.62
CA CYS A 35 11.86 5.69 -6.17
C CYS A 35 11.49 7.03 -5.49
N GLY A 36 12.09 7.32 -4.33
CA GLY A 36 11.87 8.48 -3.48
C GLY A 36 10.51 8.48 -2.77
N SER A 37 9.43 8.03 -3.40
CA SER A 37 8.15 7.81 -2.73
C SER A 37 7.27 6.79 -3.46
N VAL A 38 6.52 6.02 -2.68
CA VAL A 38 5.49 5.11 -3.18
C VAL A 38 4.09 5.71 -2.99
N ALA A 39 3.25 5.59 -4.01
CA ALA A 39 1.87 6.05 -4.01
C ALA A 39 0.90 4.90 -3.73
N LEU A 40 0.10 5.02 -2.66
CA LEU A 40 -0.91 4.02 -2.27
C LEU A 40 -2.31 4.59 -2.50
N ASN A 41 -3.17 3.78 -3.12
CA ASN A 41 -4.54 4.14 -3.43
C ASN A 41 -5.51 3.59 -2.39
N VAL A 42 -6.37 4.46 -1.87
CA VAL A 42 -7.46 4.14 -0.93
C VAL A 42 -8.78 4.40 -1.63
N VAL A 43 -9.63 3.38 -1.66
CA VAL A 43 -10.92 3.40 -2.33
C VAL A 43 -12.05 3.45 -1.33
N ARG A 44 -13.02 4.31 -1.61
CA ARG A 44 -14.33 4.36 -0.97
C ARG A 44 -15.36 3.71 -1.90
N ARG A 45 -16.10 2.72 -1.39
CA ARG A 45 -17.19 2.04 -2.13
C ARG A 45 -18.47 1.98 -1.30
N GLY A 46 -19.62 2.16 -1.95
CA GLY A 46 -20.92 2.13 -1.28
C GLY A 46 -21.22 3.40 -0.46
N GLY A 47 -22.36 3.39 0.21
CA GLY A 47 -22.88 4.53 0.95
C GLY A 47 -23.31 5.73 0.11
N ASP A 48 -23.72 6.79 0.82
CA ASP A 48 -24.20 8.02 0.19
C ASP A 48 -23.02 8.88 -0.32
N PRO A 49 -22.89 9.10 -1.63
CA PRO A 49 -21.79 9.89 -2.21
C PRO A 49 -21.84 11.37 -1.80
N GLY A 50 -22.96 11.88 -1.27
CA GLY A 50 -23.09 13.22 -0.71
C GLY A 50 -22.42 13.42 0.64
N ASN A 51 -22.08 12.33 1.35
CA ASN A 51 -21.41 12.42 2.65
C ASN A 51 -19.90 12.60 2.49
N THR A 52 -19.31 13.37 3.41
CA THR A 52 -17.86 13.42 3.58
C THR A 52 -17.43 12.29 4.51
N VAL A 53 -16.45 11.49 4.10
CA VAL A 53 -15.95 10.36 4.90
C VAL A 53 -14.45 10.51 5.11
N CYS A 54 -13.99 10.32 6.33
CA CYS A 54 -12.57 10.36 6.65
C CYS A 54 -12.10 9.01 7.19
N VAL A 55 -10.83 8.70 6.94
CA VAL A 55 -10.15 7.52 7.47
C VAL A 55 -8.73 7.93 7.84
N ASP A 56 -8.24 7.45 8.97
CA ASP A 56 -6.85 7.67 9.37
C ASP A 56 -5.97 6.56 8.81
N TYR A 57 -4.73 6.87 8.50
CA TYR A 57 -3.73 5.91 8.07
C TYR A 57 -2.45 6.07 8.87
N ARG A 58 -1.70 4.98 9.02
CA ARG A 58 -0.41 4.96 9.70
C ARG A 58 0.47 3.83 9.16
N THR A 59 1.75 4.10 9.01
CA THR A 59 2.78 3.09 8.70
C THR A 59 3.18 2.28 9.93
N GLU A 60 3.51 1.01 9.72
CA GLU A 60 4.02 0.07 10.72
C GLU A 60 5.17 -0.73 10.12
N ASP A 61 6.23 -0.91 10.91
CA ASP A 61 7.44 -1.64 10.51
C ASP A 61 7.13 -3.12 10.22
N GLY A 62 7.81 -3.66 9.21
CA GLY A 62 7.85 -5.08 8.91
C GLY A 62 9.27 -5.60 9.08
N THR A 63 9.91 -6.02 7.99
CA THR A 63 11.37 -6.13 7.94
C THR A 63 12.02 -4.77 7.69
N ALA A 64 11.35 -3.92 6.90
CA ALA A 64 11.70 -2.52 6.73
C ALA A 64 11.26 -1.70 7.94
N ASN A 65 12.13 -0.81 8.40
CA ASN A 65 12.04 0.02 9.59
C ASN A 65 11.95 1.51 9.23
N ALA A 66 11.08 2.21 9.96
CA ALA A 66 10.98 3.65 9.82
C ALA A 66 12.29 4.35 10.23
N GLY A 67 12.83 5.17 9.34
CA GLY A 67 14.02 5.98 9.54
C GLY A 67 15.30 5.43 8.92
N SER A 68 15.33 4.13 8.57
CA SER A 68 16.34 3.55 7.67
C SER A 68 15.78 3.43 6.27
N ASP A 69 14.62 2.77 6.09
CA ASP A 69 14.20 2.29 4.76
C ASP A 69 13.00 3.09 4.22
N TYR A 70 12.21 3.67 5.13
CA TYR A 70 11.10 4.56 4.78
C TYR A 70 10.85 5.60 5.88
N ARG A 71 10.11 6.67 5.58
CA ARG A 71 9.72 7.65 6.61
C ARG A 71 8.40 7.27 7.29
N PHE A 72 8.40 7.26 8.61
CA PHE A 72 7.17 7.13 9.40
C PHE A 72 6.14 8.17 8.94
N THR A 73 4.97 7.69 8.54
CA THR A 73 3.91 8.55 8.01
C THR A 73 2.57 8.16 8.63
N GLU A 74 1.86 9.14 9.17
CA GLU A 74 0.48 9.00 9.60
C GLU A 74 -0.34 10.24 9.19
N GLY A 75 -1.65 10.08 9.08
CA GLY A 75 -2.51 11.19 8.71
C GLY A 75 -3.97 10.81 8.54
N THR A 76 -4.74 11.74 8.00
CA THR A 76 -6.15 11.56 7.69
C THR A 76 -6.41 11.77 6.20
N ILE A 77 -7.07 10.81 5.58
CA ILE A 77 -7.63 10.94 4.24
C ILE A 77 -9.06 11.44 4.36
N VAL A 78 -9.42 12.46 3.58
CA VAL A 78 -10.77 13.03 3.53
C VAL A 78 -11.35 12.85 2.13
N PHE A 79 -12.41 12.05 2.03
CA PHE A 79 -13.23 11.90 0.83
C PHE A 79 -14.38 12.90 0.89
N LYS A 80 -14.30 13.95 0.09
CA LYS A 80 -15.37 14.94 -0.11
C LYS A 80 -16.53 14.32 -0.89
N PRO A 81 -17.69 15.00 -0.96
CA PRO A 81 -18.82 14.50 -1.73
C PRO A 81 -18.44 14.20 -3.18
N GLY A 82 -18.77 13.00 -3.65
CA GLY A 82 -18.45 12.49 -4.99
C GLY A 82 -17.05 11.90 -5.15
N GLU A 83 -16.15 12.02 -4.17
CA GLU A 83 -14.80 11.42 -4.25
C GLU A 83 -14.84 9.94 -3.85
N THR A 84 -14.31 9.06 -4.71
CA THR A 84 -14.29 7.61 -4.51
C THR A 84 -12.90 7.04 -4.33
N GLU A 85 -11.85 7.80 -4.64
CA GLU A 85 -10.46 7.37 -4.52
C GLU A 85 -9.58 8.52 -4.02
N LYS A 86 -8.55 8.17 -3.25
CA LYS A 86 -7.54 9.09 -2.74
C LYS A 86 -6.19 8.39 -2.70
N GLU A 87 -5.17 9.15 -3.06
CA GLU A 87 -3.79 8.70 -3.03
C GLU A 87 -3.08 9.26 -1.79
N ILE A 88 -2.31 8.41 -1.10
CA ILE A 88 -1.33 8.81 -0.09
C ILE A 88 0.08 8.50 -0.61
N ARG A 89 1.06 9.31 -0.24
CA ARG A 89 2.47 9.08 -0.56
C ARG A 89 3.25 8.77 0.71
N ILE A 90 4.07 7.74 0.65
CA ILE A 90 5.04 7.38 1.70
C ILE A 90 6.43 7.59 1.10
N GLU A 91 7.28 8.35 1.79
CA GLU A 91 8.67 8.56 1.35
C GLU A 91 9.50 7.30 1.60
N ILE A 92 10.24 6.87 0.59
CA ILE A 92 11.22 5.79 0.65
C ILE A 92 12.58 6.45 0.82
N ILE A 93 13.40 5.91 1.72
CA ILE A 93 14.76 6.37 1.97
C ILE A 93 15.66 5.53 1.07
N ASP A 94 16.65 6.20 0.47
CA ASP A 94 17.57 5.66 -0.52
C ASP A 94 18.97 5.79 0.06
N ASP A 95 19.73 4.69 0.11
CA ASP A 95 21.14 4.72 0.46
C ASP A 95 22.06 4.00 -0.55
N ASP A 96 23.21 3.48 -0.12
CA ASP A 96 24.21 2.85 -1.00
C ASP A 96 24.62 1.45 -0.44
N ILE A 97 23.81 0.88 0.46
CA ILE A 97 24.07 -0.36 1.19
C ILE A 97 23.18 -1.45 0.61
N PHE A 98 23.79 -2.49 0.03
CA PHE A 98 23.05 -3.66 -0.43
C PHE A 98 22.31 -4.38 0.71
N GLU A 99 21.00 -4.44 0.59
CA GLU A 99 20.04 -5.08 1.50
C GLU A 99 19.23 -6.20 0.81
N GLU A 100 18.44 -6.94 1.60
CA GLU A 100 17.47 -7.91 1.06
C GLU A 100 16.13 -7.24 0.74
N ASP A 101 15.26 -7.89 -0.02
CA ASP A 101 13.91 -7.35 -0.26
C ASP A 101 13.15 -7.21 1.07
N GLU A 102 12.80 -5.98 1.42
CA GLU A 102 12.13 -5.68 2.68
C GLU A 102 10.68 -5.24 2.51
N HIS A 103 9.91 -5.23 3.59
CA HIS A 103 8.54 -4.76 3.56
C HIS A 103 8.11 -4.05 4.83
N PHE A 104 7.16 -3.12 4.68
CA PHE A 104 6.41 -2.49 5.77
C PHE A 104 4.90 -2.51 5.46
N LEU A 105 4.10 -2.18 6.47
CA LEU A 105 2.63 -2.15 6.35
C LEU A 105 2.10 -0.73 6.48
N VAL A 106 0.95 -0.48 5.84
CA VAL A 106 0.16 0.74 6.01
C VAL A 106 -1.25 0.35 6.41
N HIS A 107 -1.71 0.82 7.56
CA HIS A 107 -3.01 0.45 8.14
C HIS A 107 -4.02 1.58 8.04
N LEU A 108 -5.27 1.26 7.69
CA LEU A 108 -6.41 2.15 7.81
C LEU A 108 -7.12 1.96 9.16
N SER A 109 -7.53 3.06 9.78
CA SER A 109 -8.22 3.06 11.06
C SER A 109 -9.15 4.28 11.22
N ASN A 110 -9.92 4.31 12.31
CA ASN A 110 -10.72 5.46 12.73
C ASN A 110 -11.59 6.09 11.62
N VAL A 111 -12.40 5.25 10.96
CA VAL A 111 -13.36 5.69 9.94
C VAL A 111 -14.44 6.56 10.58
N ARG A 112 -14.73 7.71 9.97
CA ARG A 112 -15.72 8.68 10.45
C ARG A 112 -16.49 9.32 9.31
N VAL A 113 -17.78 9.53 9.50
CA VAL A 113 -18.67 10.22 8.55
C VAL A 113 -19.01 11.60 9.08
N ILE A 114 -18.84 12.62 8.24
CA ILE A 114 -19.23 14.01 8.52
C ILE A 114 -20.48 14.30 7.70
N SER A 115 -21.64 14.22 8.35
CA SER A 115 -22.93 14.55 7.76
C SER A 115 -23.34 15.98 8.12
N PRO A 116 -23.92 16.78 7.20
CA PRO A 116 -24.34 18.16 7.45
C PRO A 116 -25.49 18.32 8.48
N GLY A 117 -25.92 17.24 9.15
CA GLY A 117 -27.00 17.20 10.14
C GLY A 117 -26.58 16.81 11.57
N GLY A 118 -25.28 16.73 11.88
CA GLY A 118 -24.78 16.71 13.27
C GLY A 118 -24.83 15.38 14.05
N ASN A 119 -25.33 14.29 13.45
CA ASN A 119 -25.30 12.97 14.09
C ASN A 119 -24.05 12.20 13.64
N ASN A 120 -22.96 12.30 14.39
CA ASN A 120 -21.69 11.59 14.16
C ASN A 120 -21.77 10.09 14.52
N HIS A 121 -22.84 9.39 14.12
CA HIS A 121 -23.00 7.96 14.40
C HIS A 121 -22.27 7.14 13.32
N VAL A 122 -21.04 6.72 13.65
CA VAL A 122 -20.05 6.18 12.70
C VAL A 122 -20.31 4.74 12.27
N ASP A 123 -20.75 3.86 13.18
CA ASP A 123 -20.75 2.40 12.95
C ASP A 123 -21.81 1.89 11.97
N ALA A 124 -22.84 2.69 11.67
CA ALA A 124 -23.90 2.29 10.73
C ALA A 124 -23.73 2.86 9.31
N LEU A 125 -22.85 3.86 9.13
CA LEU A 125 -22.78 4.64 7.88
C LEU A 125 -21.46 4.48 7.13
N ALA A 126 -20.37 4.16 7.82
CA ALA A 126 -19.11 3.81 7.17
C ALA A 126 -18.28 2.86 8.03
N GLY A 127 -17.41 2.09 7.39
CA GLY A 127 -16.47 1.20 8.06
C GLY A 127 -15.31 0.81 7.15
N LEU A 128 -14.38 0.04 7.70
CA LEU A 128 -13.28 -0.51 6.92
C LEU A 128 -13.80 -1.63 6.00
N GLY A 129 -13.35 -1.61 4.76
CA GLY A 129 -13.42 -2.76 3.85
C GLY A 129 -12.11 -3.55 3.92
N LEU A 130 -12.08 -4.70 3.23
CA LEU A 130 -10.87 -5.49 3.07
C LEU A 130 -10.27 -5.26 1.67
N PRO A 131 -8.94 -5.14 1.54
CA PRO A 131 -7.96 -5.09 2.64
C PRO A 131 -7.90 -3.71 3.33
N CYS A 132 -7.89 -3.68 4.66
CA CYS A 132 -7.70 -2.44 5.45
C CYS A 132 -6.23 -2.19 5.83
N SER A 133 -5.33 -3.08 5.40
CA SER A 133 -3.89 -2.94 5.51
C SER A 133 -3.28 -3.23 4.14
N ALA A 134 -2.33 -2.41 3.71
CA ALA A 134 -1.55 -2.63 2.51
C ALA A 134 -0.12 -3.02 2.87
N THR A 135 0.46 -3.95 2.12
CA THR A 135 1.88 -4.31 2.23
C THR A 135 2.66 -3.61 1.13
N VAL A 136 3.75 -2.95 1.49
CA VAL A 136 4.70 -2.34 0.54
C VAL A 136 5.98 -3.14 0.61
N THR A 137 6.44 -3.67 -0.53
CA THR A 137 7.76 -4.29 -0.66
C THR A 137 8.72 -3.31 -1.32
N VAL A 138 9.86 -3.07 -0.68
CA VAL A 138 10.97 -2.25 -1.18
C VAL A 138 12.00 -3.20 -1.77
N PHE A 139 12.41 -2.93 -3.01
CA PHE A 139 13.45 -3.67 -3.71
C PHE A 139 14.70 -2.81 -3.71
N ASP A 140 15.74 -3.35 -3.08
CA ASP A 140 17.09 -2.82 -3.10
C ASP A 140 17.60 -2.68 -4.55
N ASP A 141 18.31 -1.57 -4.83
CA ASP A 141 19.00 -1.35 -6.11
C ASP A 141 20.52 -1.17 -6.00
N ASP A 142 21.10 -1.56 -4.86
CA ASP A 142 22.52 -1.42 -4.53
C ASP A 142 23.35 -2.68 -4.77
N HIS A 143 22.73 -3.74 -5.30
CA HIS A 143 23.49 -4.90 -5.76
C HIS A 143 24.49 -4.46 -6.83
N ALA A 144 25.78 -4.72 -6.59
CA ALA A 144 26.88 -4.55 -7.54
C ALA A 144 26.72 -5.27 -8.92
N GLY A 145 25.62 -6.00 -9.12
CA GLY A 145 25.28 -6.71 -10.34
C GLY A 145 25.93 -8.10 -10.44
N ILE A 146 25.40 -8.88 -11.37
CA ILE A 146 25.94 -10.19 -11.74
C ILE A 146 26.47 -10.09 -13.16
N PHE A 147 27.77 -10.32 -13.32
CA PHE A 147 28.41 -10.38 -14.63
C PHE A 147 28.36 -11.81 -15.16
N THR A 148 27.72 -12.00 -16.31
CA THR A 148 27.67 -13.29 -17.01
C THR A 148 27.82 -13.06 -18.52
N PHE A 149 28.34 -14.07 -19.22
CA PHE A 149 28.21 -14.12 -20.67
C PHE A 149 26.74 -14.31 -21.04
N GLU A 150 26.28 -13.64 -22.10
CA GLU A 150 24.93 -13.82 -22.63
C GLU A 150 24.73 -15.23 -23.17
N GLU A 151 25.75 -15.76 -23.85
CA GLU A 151 25.75 -17.11 -24.40
C GLU A 151 26.97 -17.92 -23.88
N PRO A 152 26.78 -19.18 -23.48
CA PRO A 152 27.89 -20.04 -23.02
C PRO A 152 28.85 -20.44 -24.15
N GLN A 153 28.42 -20.28 -25.40
CA GLN A 153 29.22 -20.54 -26.59
C GLN A 153 28.66 -19.70 -27.74
N VAL A 154 29.56 -19.09 -28.52
CA VAL A 154 29.19 -18.46 -29.80
C VAL A 154 30.02 -19.07 -30.93
N THR A 155 29.36 -19.34 -32.06
CA THR A 155 30.02 -19.82 -33.27
C THR A 155 30.12 -18.69 -34.27
N ILE A 156 31.33 -18.40 -34.72
CA ILE A 156 31.65 -17.21 -35.50
C ILE A 156 32.30 -17.60 -36.82
N SER A 157 31.96 -16.88 -37.89
CA SER A 157 32.62 -17.06 -39.19
C SER A 157 34.00 -16.44 -39.16
N GLU A 158 35.00 -17.12 -39.73
CA GLU A 158 36.37 -16.61 -39.84
C GLU A 158 36.45 -15.27 -40.60
N SER A 159 35.44 -14.93 -41.41
CA SER A 159 35.37 -13.69 -42.17
C SER A 159 34.72 -12.52 -41.42
N VAL A 160 34.28 -12.69 -40.16
CA VAL A 160 33.54 -11.64 -39.43
C VAL A 160 34.42 -10.44 -39.05
N GLY A 161 35.74 -10.65 -38.92
CA GLY A 161 36.64 -9.64 -38.37
C GLY A 161 36.49 -9.50 -36.84
N MET A 162 35.79 -8.45 -36.40
CA MET A 162 35.51 -8.18 -34.98
C MET A 162 34.07 -8.59 -34.66
N MET A 163 33.89 -9.32 -33.57
CA MET A 163 32.59 -9.66 -33.01
C MET A 163 32.20 -8.59 -31.99
N GLU A 164 31.09 -7.90 -32.23
CA GLU A 164 30.43 -6.99 -31.28
C GLU A 164 29.42 -7.74 -30.41
#